data_AF-A0A1E7IZ08-F1
#
_entry.id   AF-A0A1E7IZ08-F1
#
_cell.length_a   1.000
_cell.length_b   1.000
_cell.length_c   1.000
_cell.angle_alpha   90.00
_cell.angle_beta   90.00
_cell.angle_gamma   90.00
#
_symmetry.space_group_name_H-M   'P 1'
#
loop_
_entity.id
_entity.type
_entity.pdbx_description
1 polymer ?
#
loop_
_entity_poly.entity_id
_entity_poly.type
_entity_poly.pdbx_seq_one_letter_code
_entity_poly.pdbx_strand_id
1 'polypeptide(L)'
;MENVFDVLSLRGFVEQTTDDKAVHDLLQRPITCYIGFDPTSHSFHVGSLIPIMVLAHMQRHGHRVIALVGGGTALVGDPSGKTEMRQMLTREQVNENAEALKKQLARFVGFQNGQALLLNNADWLTRIEYIPFLRDIGRHFSVNRMLTSESCRRRLETGLSFIEFNYSLLQAYDYLHLCRTEDCLLQMGGSDQWGNIVAGIELVRRVEQRTAYGITFPLITCSKGNKMGKTEKGAVWLDPELTTPYEYYQFWINTSDADVTRFLSFFTFLPLAEIRKLPNLMGSDFNAAKTVLAFEATKLVHGHSEAENALMASYGLFGTRVIDPEVIPSSTIPRHVAGGELKSIPTSFIDPDRLHKGIPAFKLFSEVSACASRGAARRLLQQGGGYVNERRLDGIDSMITDKDLKKGEILLRAGKKRYHRIVVNTISNSRQKK
;
A
#
# COMPACT_ATOMS: atom_id res chain seq x y z
N MET A 1 -5.81 17.51 22.31
CA MET A 1 -5.62 16.52 21.24
C MET A 1 -6.67 16.86 20.18
N GLU A 2 -6.30 16.94 18.90
CA GLU A 2 -7.27 17.19 17.83
C GLU A 2 -8.29 16.04 17.80
N ASN A 3 -9.57 16.30 17.55
CA ASN A 3 -10.57 15.24 17.47
C ASN A 3 -10.27 14.39 16.23
N VAL A 4 -10.22 13.06 16.38
CA VAL A 4 -9.89 12.17 15.26
C VAL A 4 -10.91 12.25 14.12
N PHE A 5 -12.15 12.60 14.42
CA PHE A 5 -13.17 12.83 13.39
C PHE A 5 -12.76 13.94 12.42
N ASP A 6 -12.23 15.04 12.95
CA ASP A 6 -11.75 16.17 12.14
C ASP A 6 -10.55 15.74 11.30
N VAL A 7 -9.61 14.98 11.88
CA VAL A 7 -8.46 14.45 11.16
C VAL A 7 -8.88 13.53 10.02
N LEU A 8 -9.82 12.61 10.26
CA LEU A 8 -10.35 11.69 9.25
C LEU A 8 -11.07 12.46 8.14
N SER A 9 -11.91 13.42 8.51
CA SER A 9 -12.67 14.26 7.57
C SER A 9 -11.73 15.10 6.69
N LEU A 10 -10.75 15.78 7.30
CA LEU A 10 -9.80 16.63 6.59
C LEU A 10 -8.84 15.86 5.68
N ARG A 11 -8.58 14.58 5.97
CA ARG A 11 -7.83 13.65 5.10
C ARG A 11 -8.70 13.05 4.00
N GLY A 12 -10.02 13.20 4.07
CA GLY A 12 -10.99 12.67 3.11
C GLY A 12 -11.41 11.22 3.36
N PHE A 13 -11.22 10.70 4.57
CA PHE A 13 -11.60 9.33 4.91
C PHE A 13 -13.10 9.16 5.15
N VAL A 14 -13.84 10.23 5.43
CA VAL A 14 -15.27 10.15 5.77
C VAL A 14 -16.10 10.29 4.48
N GLU A 15 -16.83 9.23 4.13
CA GLU A 15 -17.82 9.22 3.04
C GLU A 15 -19.24 9.41 3.60
N GLN A 16 -19.63 8.61 4.59
CA GLN A 16 -20.92 8.74 5.30
C GLN A 16 -20.73 8.51 6.79
N THR A 17 -21.58 9.14 7.58
CA THR A 17 -21.70 8.85 9.01
C THR A 17 -23.17 8.73 9.38
N THR A 18 -23.46 8.11 10.52
CA THR A 18 -24.83 8.07 11.04
C THR A 18 -25.33 9.42 11.54
N ASP A 19 -24.45 10.20 12.15
CA ASP A 19 -24.72 11.54 12.68
C ASP A 19 -23.36 12.22 12.95
N ASP A 20 -22.97 13.20 12.14
CA ASP A 20 -21.66 13.84 12.22
C ASP A 20 -21.40 14.46 13.60
N LYS A 21 -22.41 15.11 14.19
CA LYS A 21 -22.26 15.80 15.46
C LYS A 21 -22.12 14.78 16.59
N ALA A 22 -23.01 13.78 16.63
CA ALA A 22 -22.96 12.78 17.69
C ALA A 22 -21.70 11.91 17.62
N VAL A 23 -21.20 11.63 16.41
CA VAL A 23 -19.91 10.94 16.21
C VAL A 23 -18.75 11.81 16.66
N HIS A 24 -18.73 13.11 16.31
CA HIS A 24 -17.71 14.05 16.78
C HIS A 24 -17.69 14.11 18.32
N ASP A 25 -18.86 14.29 18.95
CA ASP A 25 -19.01 14.34 20.41
C ASP A 25 -18.57 13.02 21.08
N LEU A 26 -18.92 11.86 20.50
CA LEU A 26 -18.47 10.55 20.99
C LEU A 26 -16.94 10.44 21.01
N LEU A 27 -16.28 10.98 19.99
CA LEU A 27 -14.83 10.90 19.79
C LEU A 27 -14.03 11.94 20.58
N GLN A 28 -14.68 12.74 21.43
CA GLN A 28 -14.00 13.60 22.41
C GLN A 28 -13.36 12.81 23.55
N ARG A 29 -13.72 11.52 23.71
CA ARG A 29 -13.15 10.61 24.71
C ARG A 29 -12.69 9.30 24.08
N PRO A 30 -11.78 8.55 24.74
CA PRO A 30 -11.45 7.20 24.33
C PRO A 30 -12.69 6.31 24.25
N ILE A 31 -12.81 5.56 23.17
CA ILE A 31 -13.88 4.58 22.92
C ILE A 31 -13.27 3.33 22.28
N THR A 32 -14.04 2.24 22.25
CA THR A 32 -13.73 1.08 21.43
C THR A 32 -14.43 1.20 20.07
N CYS A 33 -13.68 1.02 18.99
CA CYS A 33 -14.19 0.96 17.63
C CYS A 33 -13.65 -0.25 16.86
N TYR A 34 -14.33 -0.67 15.79
CA TYR A 34 -13.88 -1.83 15.01
C TYR A 34 -14.02 -1.67 13.50
N ILE A 35 -13.19 -2.44 12.79
CA ILE A 35 -13.29 -2.68 11.35
C ILE A 35 -13.20 -4.18 11.09
N GLY A 36 -14.08 -4.70 10.25
CA GLY A 36 -14.05 -6.08 9.77
C GLY A 36 -13.09 -6.27 8.60
N PHE A 37 -12.35 -7.38 8.59
CA PHE A 37 -11.47 -7.81 7.52
C PHE A 37 -11.76 -9.25 7.14
N ASP A 38 -11.97 -9.50 5.84
CA ASP A 38 -12.15 -10.85 5.32
C ASP A 38 -10.80 -11.57 5.17
N PRO A 39 -10.58 -12.75 5.78
CA PRO A 39 -9.32 -13.48 5.70
C PRO A 39 -9.20 -14.30 4.40
N THR A 40 -9.42 -13.69 3.23
CA THR A 40 -9.37 -14.39 1.93
C THR A 40 -7.97 -14.74 1.45
N SER A 41 -6.93 -14.14 2.04
CA SER A 41 -5.53 -14.33 1.67
C SER A 41 -4.65 -14.14 2.89
N HIS A 42 -3.43 -14.69 2.85
CA HIS A 42 -2.41 -14.53 3.89
C HIS A 42 -1.78 -13.13 3.91
N SER A 43 -2.09 -12.28 2.93
CA SER A 43 -1.61 -10.90 2.86
C SER A 43 -2.75 -9.93 2.57
N PHE A 44 -2.68 -8.75 3.17
CA PHE A 44 -3.39 -7.58 2.68
C PHE A 44 -2.81 -7.11 1.34
N HIS A 45 -3.59 -6.32 0.63
CA HIS A 45 -3.15 -5.59 -0.55
C HIS A 45 -3.41 -4.09 -0.35
N VAL A 46 -2.91 -3.24 -1.25
CA VAL A 46 -3.07 -1.77 -1.17
C VAL A 46 -4.53 -1.34 -0.96
N GLY A 47 -5.52 -2.04 -1.54
CA GLY A 47 -6.94 -1.74 -1.32
C GLY A 47 -7.41 -1.88 0.14
N SER A 48 -6.68 -2.62 0.98
CA SER A 48 -6.97 -2.80 2.41
C SER A 48 -6.33 -1.70 3.25
N LEU A 49 -5.48 -0.83 2.69
CA LEU A 49 -4.76 0.16 3.47
C LEU A 49 -5.65 1.27 4.01
N ILE A 50 -6.74 1.64 3.32
CA ILE A 50 -7.66 2.66 3.84
C ILE A 50 -8.21 2.26 5.22
N PRO A 51 -8.87 1.09 5.41
CA PRO A 51 -9.32 0.69 6.73
C PRO A 51 -8.18 0.59 7.75
N ILE A 52 -7.01 0.07 7.34
CA ILE A 52 -5.84 -0.05 8.24
C ILE A 52 -5.37 1.33 8.73
N MET A 53 -5.29 2.31 7.83
CA MET A 53 -4.89 3.68 8.15
C MET A 53 -5.93 4.36 9.05
N VAL A 54 -7.22 4.11 8.85
CA VAL A 54 -8.28 4.58 9.76
C VAL A 54 -8.08 4.00 11.16
N LEU A 55 -7.85 2.68 11.31
CA LEU A 55 -7.54 2.09 12.62
C LEU A 55 -6.29 2.74 13.25
N ALA A 56 -5.23 2.96 12.48
CA ALA A 56 -4.03 3.59 12.98
C ALA A 56 -4.28 5.03 13.44
N HIS A 57 -5.08 5.82 12.70
CA HIS A 57 -5.48 7.15 13.13
C HIS A 57 -6.30 7.13 14.42
N MET A 58 -7.27 6.23 14.53
CA MET A 58 -8.06 6.04 15.75
C MET A 58 -7.18 5.72 16.96
N GLN A 59 -6.26 4.76 16.82
CA GLN A 59 -5.37 4.40 17.91
C GLN A 59 -4.41 5.53 18.32
N ARG A 60 -3.86 6.25 17.35
CA ARG A 60 -2.96 7.39 17.60
C ARG A 60 -3.63 8.55 18.34
N HIS A 61 -4.96 8.62 18.31
CA HIS A 61 -5.77 9.59 19.06
C HIS A 61 -6.34 9.00 20.36
N GLY A 62 -5.82 7.87 20.82
CA GLY A 62 -6.13 7.28 22.12
C GLY A 62 -7.37 6.39 22.15
N HIS A 63 -7.99 6.10 21.01
CA HIS A 63 -9.09 5.15 20.94
C HIS A 63 -8.56 3.71 20.92
N ARG A 64 -9.38 2.79 21.43
CA ARG A 64 -9.10 1.36 21.39
C ARG A 64 -9.67 0.78 20.11
N VAL A 65 -8.84 0.07 19.35
CA VAL A 65 -9.22 -0.42 18.02
C VAL A 65 -9.34 -1.93 17.98
N ILE A 66 -10.32 -2.43 17.25
CA ILE A 66 -10.52 -3.86 17.00
C ILE A 66 -10.42 -4.11 15.50
N ALA A 67 -9.44 -4.90 15.09
CA ALA A 67 -9.45 -5.55 13.80
C ALA A 67 -10.21 -6.87 13.94
N LEU A 68 -11.41 -6.95 13.36
CA LEU A 68 -12.23 -8.15 13.42
C LEU A 68 -11.98 -9.01 12.18
N VAL A 69 -11.38 -10.18 12.37
CA VAL A 69 -11.22 -11.18 11.33
C VAL A 69 -12.56 -11.88 11.10
N GLY A 70 -13.04 -11.84 9.86
CA GLY A 70 -14.28 -12.47 9.42
C GLY A 70 -14.17 -13.97 9.21
N GLY A 71 -13.62 -14.73 10.17
CA GLY A 71 -13.42 -16.17 10.00
C GLY A 71 -14.71 -16.98 9.91
N GLY A 72 -15.73 -16.62 10.71
CA GLY A 72 -17.07 -17.21 10.66
C GLY A 72 -17.87 -16.72 9.46
N THR A 73 -17.81 -15.43 9.16
CA THR A 73 -18.50 -14.84 8.00
C THR A 73 -17.90 -15.29 6.66
N ALA A 74 -16.61 -15.65 6.62
CA ALA A 74 -15.97 -16.25 5.45
C ALA A 74 -16.53 -17.63 5.09
N LEU A 75 -17.09 -18.37 6.05
CA LEU A 75 -17.79 -19.65 5.80
C LEU A 75 -19.16 -19.46 5.13
N VAL A 76 -19.65 -18.21 5.05
CA VAL A 76 -20.94 -17.84 4.47
C VAL A 76 -20.73 -17.08 3.15
N GLY A 77 -19.84 -16.08 3.17
CA GLY A 77 -19.49 -15.24 2.01
C GLY A 77 -20.30 -13.94 1.92
N ASP A 78 -19.60 -12.80 1.86
CA ASP A 78 -20.22 -11.47 1.70
C ASP A 78 -20.72 -11.23 0.26
N PRO A 79 -22.04 -10.99 0.04
CA PRO A 79 -22.57 -10.63 -1.28
C PRO A 79 -22.33 -9.15 -1.67
N SER A 80 -21.88 -8.30 -0.74
CA SER A 80 -21.71 -6.86 -0.96
C SER A 80 -20.61 -6.58 -1.98
N GLY A 81 -20.93 -5.80 -3.02
CA GLY A 81 -19.94 -5.38 -4.02
C GLY A 81 -19.42 -6.45 -5.00
N LYS A 82 -19.89 -7.71 -4.95
CA LYS A 82 -19.34 -8.84 -5.75
C LYS A 82 -20.39 -9.56 -6.62
N THR A 83 -19.94 -10.11 -7.75
CA THR A 83 -20.78 -10.80 -8.75
C THR A 83 -20.70 -12.33 -8.69
N GLU A 84 -19.66 -12.91 -8.10
CA GLU A 84 -19.41 -14.35 -8.04
C GLU A 84 -19.32 -14.87 -6.59
N MET A 85 -19.66 -16.15 -6.38
CA MET A 85 -19.47 -16.82 -5.09
C MET A 85 -17.98 -17.05 -4.81
N ARG A 86 -17.57 -16.85 -3.55
CA ARG A 86 -16.17 -17.10 -3.13
C ARG A 86 -15.89 -18.58 -2.94
N GLN A 87 -14.63 -18.96 -3.13
CA GLN A 87 -14.12 -20.26 -2.67
C GLN A 87 -14.22 -20.33 -1.14
N MET A 88 -14.77 -21.42 -0.62
CA MET A 88 -14.84 -21.68 0.82
C MET A 88 -13.47 -22.13 1.33
N LEU A 89 -12.95 -21.42 2.34
CA LEU A 89 -11.69 -21.76 3.02
C LEU A 89 -11.95 -22.69 4.20
N THR A 90 -10.97 -23.53 4.55
CA THR A 90 -11.04 -24.31 5.80
C THR A 90 -10.75 -23.42 7.02
N ARG A 91 -11.13 -23.88 8.20
CA ARG A 91 -10.87 -23.14 9.45
C ARG A 91 -9.38 -22.96 9.71
N GLU A 92 -8.57 -23.95 9.37
CA GLU A 92 -7.11 -23.92 9.49
C GLU A 92 -6.54 -22.80 8.60
N GLN A 93 -6.94 -22.74 7.33
CA GLN A 93 -6.51 -21.70 6.38
C GLN A 93 -6.93 -20.31 6.85
N VAL A 94 -8.15 -20.17 7.38
CA VAL A 94 -8.65 -18.91 7.94
C VAL A 94 -7.78 -18.44 9.11
N ASN A 95 -7.40 -19.35 10.01
CA ASN A 95 -6.55 -19.03 11.15
C ASN A 95 -5.11 -18.69 10.73
N GLU A 96 -4.54 -19.44 9.79
CA GLU A 96 -3.22 -19.14 9.22
C GLU A 96 -3.19 -17.75 8.56
N ASN A 97 -4.21 -17.43 7.77
CA ASN A 97 -4.37 -16.11 7.18
C ASN A 97 -4.49 -15.04 8.27
N ALA A 98 -5.33 -15.26 9.30
CA ALA A 98 -5.52 -14.31 10.39
C ALA A 98 -4.20 -13.94 11.10
N GLU A 99 -3.35 -14.92 11.39
CA GLU A 99 -2.04 -14.70 12.02
C GLU A 99 -1.07 -13.96 11.09
N ALA A 100 -1.08 -14.24 9.79
CA ALA A 100 -0.28 -13.50 8.82
C ALA A 100 -0.73 -12.03 8.72
N LEU A 101 -2.05 -11.79 8.66
CA LEU A 101 -2.64 -10.45 8.66
C LEU A 101 -2.34 -9.69 9.96
N LYS A 102 -2.31 -10.36 11.12
CA LYS A 102 -1.90 -9.77 12.40
C LYS A 102 -0.51 -9.16 12.34
N LYS A 103 0.46 -9.90 11.78
CA LYS A 103 1.85 -9.46 11.65
C LYS A 103 1.96 -8.22 10.75
N GLN A 104 1.15 -8.15 9.69
CA GLN A 104 1.09 -6.97 8.82
C GLN A 104 0.43 -5.77 9.53
N LEU A 105 -0.70 -5.97 10.23
CA LEU A 105 -1.36 -4.93 11.01
C LEU A 105 -0.45 -4.34 12.10
N ALA A 106 0.42 -5.16 12.70
CA ALA A 106 1.35 -4.73 13.75
C ALA A 106 2.36 -3.66 13.28
N ARG A 107 2.49 -3.42 11.97
CA ARG A 107 3.26 -2.30 11.42
C ARG A 107 2.54 -0.95 11.56
N PHE A 108 1.22 -0.97 11.66
CA PHE A 108 0.36 0.22 11.68
C PHE A 108 -0.25 0.49 13.06
N VAL A 109 -0.62 -0.57 13.78
CA VAL A 109 -1.26 -0.50 15.10
C VAL A 109 -0.46 -1.28 16.14
N GLY A 110 -0.37 -0.73 17.35
CA GLY A 110 0.27 -1.37 18.50
C GLY A 110 -0.70 -2.26 19.26
N PHE A 111 -0.42 -3.57 19.35
CA PHE A 111 -1.20 -4.53 20.13
C PHE A 111 -0.85 -4.54 21.64
N GLN A 112 -0.08 -3.56 22.10
CA GLN A 112 0.38 -3.48 23.48
C GLN A 112 -0.71 -2.89 24.38
N ASN A 113 -0.77 -3.32 25.65
CA ASN A 113 -1.67 -2.77 26.67
C ASN A 113 -3.17 -2.78 26.29
N GLY A 114 -3.60 -3.68 25.40
CA GLY A 114 -5.00 -3.80 24.98
C GLY A 114 -5.53 -2.66 24.10
N GLN A 115 -4.64 -1.78 23.60
CA GLN A 115 -5.03 -0.64 22.76
C GLN A 115 -5.41 -1.03 21.32
N ALA A 116 -4.97 -2.20 20.85
CA ALA A 116 -5.50 -2.86 19.66
C ALA A 116 -5.80 -4.32 19.98
N LEU A 117 -6.91 -4.83 19.46
CA LEU A 117 -7.26 -6.25 19.50
C LEU A 117 -7.39 -6.79 18.08
N LEU A 118 -6.96 -8.03 17.90
CA LEU A 118 -7.32 -8.84 16.74
C LEU A 118 -8.26 -9.93 17.25
N LEU A 119 -9.53 -9.86 16.88
CA LEU A 119 -10.56 -10.83 17.26
C LEU A 119 -11.01 -11.60 16.03
N ASN A 120 -11.57 -12.79 16.21
CA ASN A 120 -12.10 -13.59 15.11
C ASN A 120 -13.57 -13.91 15.37
N ASN A 121 -14.47 -13.49 14.47
CA ASN A 121 -15.90 -13.74 14.67
C ASN A 121 -16.29 -15.22 14.60
N ALA A 122 -15.40 -16.09 14.12
CA ALA A 122 -15.58 -17.53 14.24
C ALA A 122 -15.78 -17.96 15.71
N ASP A 123 -15.16 -17.27 16.67
CA ASP A 123 -15.19 -17.64 18.10
C ASP A 123 -16.59 -17.63 18.71
N TRP A 124 -17.50 -16.78 18.20
CA TRP A 124 -18.90 -16.74 18.62
C TRP A 124 -19.87 -17.24 17.55
N LEU A 125 -19.62 -16.98 16.26
CA LEU A 125 -20.53 -17.39 15.19
C LEU A 125 -20.58 -18.91 15.01
N THR A 126 -19.46 -19.62 15.18
CA THR A 126 -19.45 -21.10 15.03
C THR A 126 -20.13 -21.83 16.18
N ARG A 127 -20.44 -21.12 17.27
CA ARG A 127 -21.10 -21.66 18.46
C ARG A 127 -22.56 -21.23 18.54
N ILE A 128 -23.04 -20.49 17.54
CA ILE A 128 -24.38 -19.93 17.55
C ILE A 128 -25.41 -21.04 17.27
N GLU A 129 -26.36 -21.20 18.17
CA GLU A 129 -27.44 -22.16 17.96
C GLU A 129 -28.49 -21.55 17.03
N TYR A 130 -28.86 -22.30 15.98
CA TYR A 130 -29.72 -21.79 14.91
C TYR A 130 -31.10 -21.30 15.41
N ILE A 131 -31.76 -22.09 16.27
CA ILE A 131 -33.10 -21.74 16.77
C ILE A 131 -33.07 -20.50 17.69
N PRO A 132 -32.18 -20.41 18.70
CA PRO A 132 -31.98 -19.18 19.45
C PRO A 132 -31.60 -17.99 18.57
N PHE A 133 -30.74 -18.17 17.57
CA PHE A 133 -30.37 -17.08 16.66
C PHE A 133 -31.59 -16.52 15.91
N LEU A 134 -32.42 -17.38 15.31
CA LEU A 134 -33.63 -16.93 14.62
C LEU A 134 -34.60 -16.24 15.57
N ARG A 135 -34.82 -16.82 16.75
CA ARG A 135 -35.78 -16.31 17.73
C ARG A 135 -35.31 -14.99 18.33
N ASP A 136 -34.05 -14.89 18.74
CA ASP A 136 -33.56 -13.78 19.56
C ASP A 136 -32.95 -12.68 18.70
N ILE A 137 -32.40 -13.00 17.53
CA ILE A 137 -31.78 -12.05 16.60
C ILE A 137 -32.61 -11.87 15.33
N GLY A 138 -32.95 -12.97 14.66
CA GLY A 138 -33.68 -12.96 13.38
C GLY A 138 -35.01 -12.19 13.42
N ARG A 139 -35.73 -12.23 14.56
CA ARG A 139 -36.97 -11.47 14.78
C ARG A 139 -36.84 -9.95 14.61
N HIS A 140 -35.62 -9.41 14.69
CA HIS A 140 -35.37 -7.98 14.56
C HIS A 140 -35.15 -7.55 13.10
N PHE A 141 -35.09 -8.49 12.15
CA PHE A 141 -34.86 -8.23 10.74
C PHE A 141 -36.15 -8.39 9.93
N SER A 142 -36.43 -7.42 9.07
CA SER A 142 -37.54 -7.50 8.12
C SER A 142 -37.03 -7.96 6.77
N VAL A 143 -37.53 -9.10 6.29
CA VAL A 143 -37.21 -9.63 4.96
C VAL A 143 -37.45 -8.57 3.88
N ASN A 144 -38.60 -7.89 3.91
CA ASN A 144 -38.92 -6.84 2.94
C ASN A 144 -37.86 -5.72 2.91
N ARG A 145 -37.38 -5.28 4.09
CA ARG A 145 -36.32 -4.25 4.18
C ARG A 145 -34.96 -4.77 3.72
N MET A 146 -34.65 -6.03 3.97
CA MET A 146 -33.38 -6.61 3.49
C MET A 146 -33.35 -6.69 1.96
N LEU A 147 -34.48 -7.07 1.33
CA LEU A 147 -34.61 -7.14 -0.13
C LEU A 147 -34.48 -5.78 -0.82
N THR A 148 -34.79 -4.66 -0.14
CA THR A 148 -34.62 -3.32 -0.71
C THR A 148 -33.19 -2.80 -0.63
N SER A 149 -32.30 -3.46 0.10
CA SER A 149 -30.88 -3.08 0.10
C SER A 149 -30.27 -3.27 -1.28
N GLU A 150 -29.38 -2.36 -1.69
CA GLU A 150 -28.81 -2.37 -3.04
C GLU A 150 -27.98 -3.65 -3.32
N SER A 151 -27.28 -4.15 -2.30
CA SER A 151 -26.50 -5.39 -2.37
C SER A 151 -27.39 -6.62 -2.63
N CYS A 152 -28.49 -6.77 -1.88
CA CYS A 152 -29.44 -7.86 -2.10
C CYS A 152 -30.18 -7.70 -3.43
N ARG A 153 -30.63 -6.48 -3.76
CA ARG A 153 -31.38 -6.20 -5.01
C ARG A 153 -30.62 -6.66 -6.24
N ARG A 154 -29.32 -6.33 -6.33
CA ARG A 154 -28.48 -6.73 -7.47
C ARG A 154 -28.28 -8.24 -7.55
N ARG A 155 -28.14 -8.94 -6.42
CA ARG A 155 -27.96 -10.40 -6.39
C ARG A 155 -29.25 -11.17 -6.58
N LEU A 156 -30.41 -10.60 -6.23
CA LEU A 156 -31.72 -11.22 -6.49
C LEU A 156 -31.93 -11.48 -7.98
N GLU A 157 -31.44 -10.58 -8.85
CA GLU A 157 -31.51 -10.72 -10.31
C GLU A 157 -30.62 -11.86 -10.84
N THR A 158 -29.51 -12.17 -10.15
CA THR A 158 -28.51 -13.16 -10.61
C THR A 158 -28.52 -14.48 -9.83
N GLY A 159 -29.33 -14.59 -8.78
CA GLY A 159 -29.36 -15.73 -7.84
C GLY A 159 -28.70 -15.39 -6.51
N LEU A 160 -29.52 -14.91 -5.56
CA LEU A 160 -29.12 -14.69 -4.16
C LEU A 160 -29.42 -15.98 -3.37
N SER A 161 -28.38 -16.62 -2.83
CA SER A 161 -28.56 -17.80 -2.00
C SER A 161 -29.05 -17.43 -0.60
N PHE A 162 -29.69 -18.39 0.10
CA PHE A 162 -30.08 -18.20 1.50
C PHE A 162 -28.86 -17.94 2.41
N ILE A 163 -27.72 -18.55 2.10
CA ILE A 163 -26.46 -18.36 2.84
C ILE A 163 -26.03 -16.89 2.73
N GLU A 164 -25.93 -16.35 1.52
CA GLU A 164 -25.57 -14.94 1.28
C GLU A 164 -26.60 -13.96 1.89
N PHE A 165 -27.89 -14.30 1.86
CA PHE A 165 -28.94 -13.48 2.46
C PHE A 165 -28.76 -13.32 3.99
N ASN A 166 -28.24 -14.35 4.67
CA ASN A 166 -28.00 -14.31 6.12
C ASN A 166 -26.73 -13.56 6.51
N TYR A 167 -25.86 -13.19 5.56
CA TYR A 167 -24.59 -12.51 5.85
C TYR A 167 -24.79 -11.23 6.67
N SER A 168 -25.76 -10.40 6.30
CA SER A 168 -26.05 -9.14 6.99
C SER A 168 -26.48 -9.33 8.46
N LEU A 169 -27.17 -10.44 8.78
CA LEU A 169 -27.57 -10.76 10.16
C LEU A 169 -26.34 -11.12 11.00
N LEU A 170 -25.41 -11.88 10.42
CA LEU A 170 -24.18 -12.29 11.10
C LEU A 170 -23.27 -11.09 11.37
N GLN A 171 -23.07 -10.20 10.39
CA GLN A 171 -22.30 -8.98 10.60
C GLN A 171 -22.97 -8.02 11.60
N ALA A 172 -24.30 -7.93 11.58
CA ALA A 172 -25.02 -7.15 12.59
C ALA A 172 -24.84 -7.76 14.00
N TYR A 173 -24.85 -9.09 14.10
CA TYR A 173 -24.59 -9.81 15.33
C TYR A 173 -23.17 -9.60 15.85
N ASP A 174 -22.17 -9.48 14.96
CA ASP A 174 -20.80 -9.12 15.36
C ASP A 174 -20.77 -7.78 16.10
N TYR A 175 -21.50 -6.77 15.61
CA TYR A 175 -21.57 -5.47 16.30
C TYR A 175 -22.25 -5.62 17.68
N LEU A 176 -23.36 -6.35 17.75
CA LEU A 176 -24.02 -6.63 19.03
C LEU A 176 -23.08 -7.34 20.01
N HIS A 177 -22.34 -8.35 19.54
CA HIS A 177 -21.38 -9.09 20.35
C HIS A 177 -20.29 -8.16 20.89
N LEU A 178 -19.62 -7.40 20.02
CA LEU A 178 -18.55 -6.48 20.41
C LEU A 178 -19.05 -5.32 21.29
N CYS A 179 -20.29 -4.89 21.14
CA CYS A 179 -20.93 -3.93 22.03
C CYS A 179 -21.07 -4.50 23.45
N ARG A 180 -21.42 -5.79 23.57
CA ARG A 180 -21.57 -6.49 24.87
C ARG A 180 -20.24 -6.80 25.53
N THR A 181 -19.26 -7.29 24.77
CA THR A 181 -18.02 -7.84 25.33
C THR A 181 -16.90 -6.81 25.41
N GLU A 182 -16.84 -5.86 24.48
CA GLU A 182 -15.72 -4.93 24.35
C GLU A 182 -16.10 -3.45 24.47
N ASP A 183 -17.36 -3.16 24.80
CA ASP A 183 -17.92 -1.81 24.85
C ASP A 183 -17.76 -1.05 23.51
N CYS A 184 -17.85 -1.78 22.40
CA CYS A 184 -17.66 -1.21 21.06
C CYS A 184 -18.87 -0.36 20.64
N LEU A 185 -18.64 0.93 20.40
CA LEU A 185 -19.68 1.92 20.09
C LEU A 185 -19.60 2.51 18.67
N LEU A 186 -18.55 2.16 17.92
CA LEU A 186 -18.35 2.66 16.57
C LEU A 186 -17.86 1.54 15.64
N GLN A 187 -18.61 1.29 14.56
CA GLN A 187 -18.18 0.44 13.44
C GLN A 187 -17.73 1.32 12.29
N MET A 188 -16.61 0.96 11.66
CA MET A 188 -16.12 1.63 10.47
C MET A 188 -15.92 0.63 9.33
N GLY A 189 -16.09 1.06 8.07
CA GLY A 189 -15.99 0.17 6.91
C GLY A 189 -16.01 0.89 5.57
N GLY A 190 -15.88 0.15 4.46
CA GLY A 190 -16.03 0.73 3.12
C GLY A 190 -17.45 1.23 2.87
N SER A 191 -17.62 2.15 1.93
CA SER A 191 -18.95 2.66 1.56
C SER A 191 -19.90 1.56 1.08
N ASP A 192 -19.37 0.45 0.55
CA ASP A 192 -20.12 -0.76 0.21
C ASP A 192 -20.68 -1.53 1.43
N GLN A 193 -20.23 -1.21 2.65
CA GLN A 193 -20.65 -1.86 3.89
C GLN A 193 -21.73 -1.08 4.66
N TRP A 194 -22.18 0.07 4.15
CA TRP A 194 -23.13 0.94 4.85
C TRP A 194 -24.40 0.22 5.33
N GLY A 195 -25.01 -0.60 4.46
CA GLY A 195 -26.22 -1.34 4.80
C GLY A 195 -26.03 -2.31 5.98
N ASN A 196 -24.89 -3.01 6.03
CA ASN A 196 -24.57 -3.95 7.10
C ASN A 196 -24.24 -3.23 8.41
N ILE A 197 -23.54 -2.09 8.33
CA ILE A 197 -23.22 -1.24 9.50
C ILE A 197 -24.51 -0.73 10.15
N VAL A 198 -25.43 -0.18 9.34
CA VAL A 198 -26.73 0.31 9.84
C VAL A 198 -27.56 -0.82 10.45
N ALA A 199 -27.51 -2.02 9.86
CA ALA A 199 -28.19 -3.19 10.43
C ALA A 199 -27.65 -3.56 11.82
N GLY A 200 -26.33 -3.50 12.01
CA GLY A 200 -25.70 -3.70 13.33
C GLY A 200 -26.12 -2.65 14.35
N ILE A 201 -26.15 -1.37 13.96
CA ILE A 201 -26.58 -0.26 14.83
C ILE A 201 -28.03 -0.44 15.28
N GLU A 202 -28.93 -0.75 14.34
CA GLU A 202 -30.32 -1.02 14.65
C GLU A 202 -30.51 -2.23 15.57
N LEU A 203 -29.70 -3.27 15.39
CA LEU A 203 -29.73 -4.44 16.26
C LEU A 203 -29.28 -4.10 17.69
N VAL A 204 -28.16 -3.38 17.84
CA VAL A 204 -27.68 -2.89 19.15
C VAL A 204 -28.74 -2.04 19.83
N ARG A 205 -29.38 -1.12 19.10
CA ARG A 205 -30.46 -0.29 19.64
C ARG A 205 -31.65 -1.11 20.12
N ARG A 206 -32.08 -2.11 19.36
CA ARG A 206 -33.27 -2.93 19.69
C ARG A 206 -33.03 -3.87 20.86
N VAL A 207 -31.84 -4.47 20.91
CA VAL A 207 -31.52 -5.53 21.88
C VAL A 207 -30.95 -4.95 23.17
N GLU A 208 -30.00 -4.03 23.07
CA GLU A 208 -29.28 -3.46 24.23
C GLU A 208 -29.83 -2.11 24.67
N GLN A 209 -30.72 -1.47 23.88
CA GLN A 209 -31.18 -0.10 24.13
C GLN A 209 -30.01 0.90 24.23
N ARG A 210 -28.92 0.62 23.52
CA ARG A 210 -27.72 1.46 23.44
C ARG A 210 -27.65 2.18 22.09
N THR A 211 -27.06 3.36 22.10
CA THR A 211 -26.73 4.09 20.87
C THR A 211 -25.34 3.68 20.39
N ALA A 212 -25.25 3.27 19.13
CA ALA A 212 -24.02 2.89 18.45
C ALA A 212 -23.94 3.63 17.11
N TYR A 213 -22.74 3.79 16.56
CA TYR A 213 -22.50 4.67 15.43
C TYR A 213 -21.76 3.97 14.29
N GLY A 214 -21.82 4.58 13.11
CA GLY A 214 -21.19 4.08 11.88
C GLY A 214 -20.48 5.19 11.13
N ILE A 215 -19.29 4.88 10.60
CA ILE A 215 -18.59 5.71 9.61
C ILE A 215 -18.21 4.83 8.42
N THR A 216 -18.44 5.31 7.20
CA THR A 216 -17.89 4.67 6.01
C THR A 216 -16.81 5.52 5.36
N PHE A 217 -15.89 4.84 4.68
CA PHE A 217 -14.83 5.47 3.89
C PHE A 217 -14.99 5.22 2.39
N PRO A 218 -14.50 6.13 1.53
CA PRO A 218 -14.68 6.04 0.10
C PRO A 218 -13.97 4.80 -0.48
N LEU A 219 -14.60 4.20 -1.49
CA LEU A 219 -13.92 3.25 -2.37
C LEU A 219 -12.94 4.02 -3.26
N ILE A 220 -11.65 3.88 -3.00
CA ILE A 220 -10.65 4.65 -3.75
C ILE A 220 -10.51 4.11 -5.18
N THR A 221 -10.84 4.97 -6.13
CA THR A 221 -10.46 4.84 -7.53
C THR A 221 -9.31 5.79 -7.84
N CYS A 222 -8.43 5.41 -8.76
CA CYS A 222 -7.47 6.34 -9.34
C CYS A 222 -8.21 7.29 -10.28
N SER A 223 -7.66 8.48 -10.57
CA SER A 223 -8.19 9.44 -11.55
C SER A 223 -8.50 8.84 -12.95
N LYS A 224 -7.85 7.72 -13.29
CA LYS A 224 -8.10 6.93 -14.51
C LYS A 224 -9.32 6.00 -14.44
N GLY A 225 -10.10 6.03 -13.36
CA GLY A 225 -11.28 5.18 -13.14
C GLY A 225 -10.99 3.77 -12.61
N ASN A 226 -9.73 3.34 -12.56
CA ASN A 226 -9.35 2.01 -12.08
C ASN A 226 -9.48 1.90 -10.55
N LYS A 227 -9.97 0.75 -10.04
CA LYS A 227 -9.96 0.44 -8.61
C LYS A 227 -8.53 0.43 -8.07
N MET A 228 -8.32 1.05 -6.92
CA MET A 228 -7.01 1.11 -6.30
C MET A 228 -6.50 -0.28 -5.89
N GLY A 229 -5.22 -0.55 -6.14
CA GLY A 229 -4.58 -1.82 -5.82
C GLY A 229 -4.75 -2.93 -6.86
N LYS A 230 -5.46 -2.70 -7.98
CA LYS A 230 -5.43 -3.58 -9.15
C LYS A 230 -4.56 -2.99 -10.25
N THR A 231 -3.48 -3.68 -10.58
CA THR A 231 -2.63 -3.41 -11.74
C THR A 231 -2.95 -4.40 -12.86
N GLU A 232 -2.40 -4.18 -14.06
CA GLU A 232 -2.45 -5.17 -15.15
C GLU A 232 -1.87 -6.54 -14.74
N LYS A 233 -0.95 -6.55 -13.77
CA LYS A 233 -0.33 -7.75 -13.21
C LYS A 233 -1.07 -8.36 -12.02
N GLY A 234 -2.21 -7.79 -11.62
CA GLY A 234 -2.98 -8.22 -10.45
C GLY A 234 -2.82 -7.30 -9.24
N ALA A 235 -3.05 -7.85 -8.05
CA ALA A 235 -3.06 -7.09 -6.80
C ALA A 235 -1.64 -6.66 -6.39
N VAL A 236 -1.53 -5.47 -5.77
CA VAL A 236 -0.29 -5.01 -5.12
C VAL A 236 -0.36 -5.41 -3.65
N TRP A 237 0.39 -6.45 -3.29
CA TRP A 237 0.37 -7.05 -1.95
C TRP A 237 1.26 -6.28 -0.97
N LEU A 238 0.98 -6.42 0.32
CA LEU A 238 1.84 -5.88 1.38
C LEU A 238 2.95 -6.88 1.78
N ASP A 239 2.77 -8.16 1.46
CA ASP A 239 3.78 -9.18 1.69
C ASP A 239 4.96 -9.03 0.71
N PRO A 240 6.20 -8.87 1.19
CA PRO A 240 7.38 -8.71 0.34
C PRO A 240 7.67 -9.93 -0.56
N GLU A 241 7.16 -11.12 -0.25
CA GLU A 241 7.31 -12.32 -1.09
C GLU A 241 6.36 -12.32 -2.29
N LEU A 242 5.19 -11.66 -2.16
CA LEU A 242 4.19 -11.54 -3.23
C LEU A 242 4.37 -10.27 -4.07
N THR A 243 4.86 -9.19 -3.46
CA THR A 243 5.17 -7.93 -4.13
C THR A 243 6.42 -7.37 -3.47
N THR A 244 7.53 -7.36 -4.21
CA THR A 244 8.80 -6.92 -3.63
C THR A 244 8.71 -5.47 -3.15
N PRO A 245 9.48 -5.05 -2.12
CA PRO A 245 9.46 -3.66 -1.65
C PRO A 245 9.75 -2.64 -2.76
N TYR A 246 10.57 -3.02 -3.74
CA TYR A 246 10.81 -2.21 -4.93
C TYR A 246 9.58 -2.09 -5.82
N GLU A 247 8.87 -3.19 -6.14
CA GLU A 247 7.63 -3.13 -6.92
C GLU A 247 6.53 -2.35 -6.19
N TYR A 248 6.43 -2.52 -4.88
CA TYR A 248 5.51 -1.74 -4.04
C TYR A 248 5.84 -0.24 -4.10
N TYR A 249 7.12 0.13 -3.97
CA TYR A 249 7.58 1.51 -4.17
C TYR A 249 7.26 2.02 -5.59
N GLN A 250 7.47 1.20 -6.61
CA GLN A 250 7.18 1.55 -8.00
C GLN A 250 5.68 1.75 -8.25
N PHE A 251 4.79 1.06 -7.52
CA PHE A 251 3.37 1.34 -7.61
C PHE A 251 3.07 2.79 -7.20
N TRP A 252 3.63 3.25 -6.07
CA TRP A 252 3.39 4.60 -5.55
C TRP A 252 4.07 5.71 -6.35
N ILE A 253 5.31 5.51 -6.80
CA ILE A 253 6.04 6.53 -7.58
C ILE A 253 5.36 6.83 -8.93
N ASN A 254 4.59 5.87 -9.44
CA ASN A 254 3.83 5.97 -10.70
C ASN A 254 2.41 6.53 -10.51
N THR A 255 2.07 7.00 -9.31
CA THR A 255 0.81 7.73 -9.04
C THR A 255 0.67 8.94 -9.97
N SER A 256 -0.55 9.26 -10.38
CA SER A 256 -0.83 10.44 -11.22
C SER A 256 -0.62 11.75 -10.43
N ASP A 257 -0.36 12.86 -11.13
CA ASP A 257 -0.27 14.18 -10.47
C ASP A 257 -1.60 14.57 -9.80
N ALA A 258 -2.73 14.16 -10.40
CA ALA A 258 -4.07 14.41 -9.88
C ALA A 258 -4.37 13.64 -8.57
N ASP A 259 -3.68 12.51 -8.33
CA ASP A 259 -3.94 11.64 -7.18
C ASP A 259 -2.93 11.84 -6.03
N VAL A 260 -1.73 12.38 -6.29
CA VAL A 260 -0.63 12.37 -5.30
C VAL A 260 -0.99 13.06 -4.00
N THR A 261 -1.63 14.23 -4.05
CA THR A 261 -2.02 14.99 -2.84
C THR A 261 -3.01 14.19 -2.01
N ARG A 262 -4.00 13.58 -2.66
CA ARG A 262 -5.01 12.75 -2.02
C ARG A 262 -4.39 11.48 -1.42
N PHE A 263 -3.45 10.84 -2.12
CA PHE A 263 -2.79 9.62 -1.65
C PHE A 263 -1.81 9.90 -0.51
N LEU A 264 -1.16 11.07 -0.49
CA LEU A 264 -0.39 11.51 0.67
C LEU A 264 -1.28 11.67 1.91
N SER A 265 -2.48 12.23 1.76
CA SER A 265 -3.46 12.34 2.85
C SER A 265 -3.92 11.00 3.38
N PHE A 266 -4.12 10.00 2.49
CA PHE A 266 -4.61 8.67 2.87
C PHE A 266 -3.55 7.70 3.39
N PHE A 267 -2.38 7.68 2.77
CA PHE A 267 -1.42 6.57 2.94
C PHE A 267 -0.14 6.99 3.68
N THR A 268 -0.17 8.16 4.34
CA THR A 268 0.94 8.62 5.18
C THR A 268 0.45 9.30 6.46
N PHE A 269 1.31 9.37 7.47
CA PHE A 269 1.05 10.17 8.68
C PHE A 269 1.62 11.60 8.60
N LEU A 270 1.99 12.07 7.41
CA LEU A 270 2.57 13.39 7.22
C LEU A 270 1.56 14.50 7.58
N PRO A 271 2.01 15.67 8.07
CA PRO A 271 1.11 16.76 8.45
C PRO A 271 0.27 17.27 7.26
N LEU A 272 -1.04 17.40 7.47
CA LEU A 272 -1.97 17.92 6.45
C LEU A 272 -1.60 19.34 6.00
N ALA A 273 -1.06 20.16 6.91
CA ALA A 273 -0.61 21.51 6.59
C ALA A 273 0.51 21.54 5.53
N GLU A 274 1.36 20.51 5.46
CA GLU A 274 2.39 20.38 4.44
C GLU A 274 1.78 19.88 3.12
N ILE A 275 0.93 18.85 3.20
CA ILE A 275 0.28 18.25 2.02
C ILE A 275 -0.57 19.30 1.27
N ARG A 276 -1.29 20.17 1.99
CA ARG A 276 -2.14 21.22 1.40
C ARG A 276 -1.36 22.31 0.65
N LYS A 277 -0.05 22.42 0.84
CA LYS A 277 0.79 23.38 0.09
C LYS A 277 1.18 22.86 -1.29
N LEU A 278 1.10 21.54 -1.54
CA LEU A 278 1.52 20.92 -2.80
C LEU A 278 0.83 21.47 -4.06
N PRO A 279 -0.48 21.78 -4.08
CA PRO A 279 -1.12 22.30 -5.28
C PRO A 279 -0.58 23.66 -5.75
N ASN A 280 0.10 24.40 -4.87
CA ASN A 280 0.70 25.70 -5.18
C ASN A 280 2.12 25.56 -5.78
N LEU A 281 2.63 24.33 -5.91
CA LEU A 281 3.97 24.00 -6.33
C LEU A 281 3.95 23.51 -7.80
N MET A 282 4.78 24.09 -8.67
CA MET A 282 4.71 23.88 -10.12
C MET A 282 5.47 22.61 -10.54
N GLY A 283 4.89 21.82 -11.46
CA GLY A 283 5.60 20.84 -12.30
C GLY A 283 6.58 19.87 -11.62
N SER A 284 7.84 20.29 -11.43
CA SER A 284 8.91 19.50 -10.80
C SER A 284 8.55 19.01 -9.39
N ASP A 285 7.68 19.75 -8.70
CA ASP A 285 7.33 19.50 -7.30
C ASP A 285 6.41 18.28 -7.15
N PHE A 286 5.65 17.92 -8.19
CA PHE A 286 4.86 16.68 -8.20
C PHE A 286 5.74 15.44 -8.22
N ASN A 287 6.88 15.47 -8.92
CA ASN A 287 7.81 14.34 -8.92
C ASN A 287 8.48 14.16 -7.55
N ALA A 288 8.79 15.27 -6.86
CA ALA A 288 9.26 15.26 -5.49
C ALA A 288 8.20 14.67 -4.55
N ALA A 289 6.96 15.17 -4.61
CA ALA A 289 5.83 14.69 -3.81
C ALA A 289 5.53 13.20 -4.02
N LYS A 290 5.59 12.70 -5.27
CA LYS A 290 5.44 11.25 -5.56
C LYS A 290 6.57 10.43 -4.96
N THR A 291 7.78 10.98 -4.93
CA THR A 291 8.94 10.31 -4.33
C THR A 291 8.77 10.21 -2.81
N VAL A 292 8.28 11.28 -2.18
CA VAL A 292 7.90 11.28 -0.76
C VAL A 292 6.77 10.27 -0.50
N LEU A 293 5.71 10.26 -1.30
CA LEU A 293 4.61 9.31 -1.16
C LEU A 293 5.12 7.87 -1.23
N ALA A 294 5.92 7.53 -2.25
CA ALA A 294 6.45 6.20 -2.43
C ALA A 294 7.35 5.78 -1.26
N PHE A 295 8.21 6.68 -0.80
CA PHE A 295 9.08 6.40 0.34
C PHE A 295 8.29 6.18 1.63
N GLU A 296 7.38 7.09 2.00
CA GLU A 296 6.63 6.97 3.27
C GLU A 296 5.68 5.78 3.25
N ALA A 297 5.01 5.50 2.13
CA ALA A 297 4.15 4.33 2.01
C ALA A 297 4.96 3.03 2.11
N THR A 298 6.09 2.91 1.42
CA THR A 298 6.99 1.75 1.52
C THR A 298 7.56 1.61 2.93
N LYS A 299 7.93 2.72 3.58
CA LYS A 299 8.45 2.73 4.95
C LYS A 299 7.43 2.20 5.96
N LEU A 300 6.15 2.55 5.80
CA LEU A 300 5.08 2.07 6.67
C LEU A 300 4.89 0.55 6.57
N VAL A 301 4.98 -0.02 5.36
CA VAL A 301 4.73 -1.46 5.14
C VAL A 301 5.98 -2.30 5.36
N HIS A 302 7.10 -1.92 4.74
CA HIS A 302 8.32 -2.73 4.65
C HIS A 302 9.45 -2.23 5.57
N GLY A 303 9.24 -1.11 6.26
CA GLY A 303 10.23 -0.51 7.15
C GLY A 303 11.17 0.46 6.45
N HIS A 304 11.91 1.22 7.26
CA HIS A 304 12.74 2.31 6.79
C HIS A 304 13.88 1.85 5.85
N SER A 305 14.61 0.81 6.23
CA SER A 305 15.72 0.26 5.43
C SER A 305 15.25 -0.16 4.02
N GLU A 306 14.11 -0.83 3.92
CA GLU A 306 13.58 -1.25 2.62
C GLU A 306 13.08 -0.08 1.77
N ALA A 307 12.54 0.96 2.39
CA ALA A 307 12.18 2.19 1.70
C ALA A 307 13.41 2.91 1.12
N GLU A 308 14.51 2.96 1.86
CA GLU A 308 15.78 3.51 1.38
C GLU A 308 16.36 2.67 0.23
N ASN A 309 16.37 1.35 0.37
CA ASN A 309 16.82 0.43 -0.69
C ASN A 309 15.99 0.63 -1.97
N ALA A 310 14.67 0.69 -1.86
CA ALA A 310 13.78 0.90 -3.00
C ALA A 310 13.97 2.28 -3.65
N LEU A 311 14.16 3.33 -2.85
CA LEU A 311 14.49 4.68 -3.31
C LEU A 311 15.81 4.68 -4.12
N MET A 312 16.87 4.09 -3.57
CA MET A 312 18.20 4.02 -4.21
C MET A 312 18.18 3.18 -5.49
N ALA A 313 17.43 2.07 -5.51
CA ALA A 313 17.22 1.28 -6.71
C ALA A 313 16.47 2.09 -7.79
N SER A 314 15.44 2.85 -7.39
CA SER A 314 14.71 3.74 -8.30
C SER A 314 15.60 4.84 -8.87
N TYR A 315 16.52 5.41 -8.07
CA TYR A 315 17.49 6.39 -8.55
C TYR A 315 18.52 5.78 -9.51
N GLY A 316 19.00 4.56 -9.24
CA GLY A 316 19.94 3.86 -10.13
C GLY A 316 19.37 3.60 -11.53
N LEU A 317 18.07 3.30 -11.63
CA LEU A 317 17.42 2.96 -12.91
C LEU A 317 16.88 4.17 -13.69
N PHE A 318 16.41 5.21 -12.99
CA PHE A 318 15.70 6.34 -13.62
C PHE A 318 16.37 7.70 -13.44
N GLY A 319 17.50 7.74 -12.71
CA GLY A 319 18.22 8.94 -12.31
C GLY A 319 17.72 9.50 -10.97
N THR A 320 18.62 10.17 -10.26
CA THR A 320 18.31 10.86 -9.00
C THR A 320 17.30 11.99 -9.22
N ARG A 321 16.26 12.02 -8.39
CA ARG A 321 15.32 13.16 -8.34
C ARG A 321 15.71 14.07 -7.19
N VAL A 322 15.98 15.34 -7.48
CA VAL A 322 16.16 16.35 -6.44
C VAL A 322 14.82 16.57 -5.75
N ILE A 323 14.80 16.42 -4.43
CA ILE A 323 13.64 16.69 -3.60
C ILE A 323 13.98 17.95 -2.81
N ASP A 324 13.31 19.05 -3.13
CA ASP A 324 13.47 20.31 -2.41
C ASP A 324 13.22 20.08 -0.91
N PRO A 325 14.08 20.56 0.01
CA PRO A 325 13.86 20.49 1.45
C PRO A 325 12.49 21.01 1.92
N GLU A 326 11.92 21.98 1.20
CA GLU A 326 10.61 22.58 1.52
C GLU A 326 9.42 21.68 1.10
N VAL A 327 9.64 20.67 0.25
CA VAL A 327 8.58 19.74 -0.15
C VAL A 327 8.40 18.69 0.95
N ILE A 328 7.33 18.87 1.74
CA ILE A 328 6.93 17.97 2.84
C ILE A 328 8.10 17.75 3.84
N PRO A 329 8.59 18.81 4.51
CA PRO A 329 9.79 18.75 5.33
C PRO A 329 9.71 17.72 6.45
N SER A 330 8.52 17.35 6.93
CA SER A 330 8.35 16.31 7.96
C SER A 330 8.65 14.89 7.49
N SER A 331 8.76 14.64 6.17
CA SER A 331 9.13 13.32 5.66
C SER A 331 10.58 12.98 6.00
N THR A 332 10.81 11.73 6.41
CA THR A 332 12.16 11.22 6.74
C THR A 332 12.87 10.67 5.51
N ILE A 333 12.42 11.00 4.30
CA ILE A 333 13.08 10.59 3.07
C ILE A 333 14.52 11.10 3.03
N PRO A 334 15.51 10.29 2.61
CA PRO A 334 16.85 10.79 2.34
C PRO A 334 16.83 11.86 1.24
N ARG A 335 17.02 13.12 1.62
CA ARG A 335 17.06 14.27 0.68
C ARG A 335 18.47 14.56 0.16
N HIS A 336 19.47 14.26 0.99
CA HIS A 336 20.87 14.33 0.62
C HIS A 336 21.35 12.92 0.31
N VAL A 337 21.16 12.48 -0.93
CA VAL A 337 21.91 11.32 -1.43
C VAL A 337 23.33 11.79 -1.73
N ALA A 338 24.10 12.04 -0.67
CA ALA A 338 25.55 12.16 -0.78
C ALA A 338 26.09 10.79 -1.21
N GLY A 339 26.50 10.66 -2.48
CA GLY A 339 27.15 9.43 -2.96
C GLY A 339 26.23 8.38 -3.59
N GLY A 340 25.15 8.79 -4.25
CA GLY A 340 24.37 7.95 -5.19
C GLY A 340 25.12 7.63 -6.49
N GLU A 341 26.39 8.01 -6.58
CA GLU A 341 27.28 7.54 -7.62
C GLU A 341 27.86 6.20 -7.14
N LEU A 342 27.64 5.14 -7.93
CA LEU A 342 28.48 3.94 -8.07
C LEU A 342 27.97 2.61 -7.53
N LYS A 343 27.14 2.50 -6.47
CA LYS A 343 26.78 1.15 -5.94
C LYS A 343 25.63 0.42 -6.66
N SER A 344 24.69 1.13 -7.30
CA SER A 344 23.50 0.51 -7.93
C SER A 344 23.49 0.56 -9.46
N ILE A 345 24.55 1.07 -10.08
CA ILE A 345 24.69 1.05 -11.55
C ILE A 345 25.07 -0.39 -11.96
N PRO A 346 24.39 -1.00 -12.94
CA PRO A 346 24.82 -2.28 -13.53
C PRO A 346 26.32 -2.22 -13.79
N THR A 347 27.07 -3.14 -13.17
CA THR A 347 28.53 -3.08 -13.14
C THR A 347 29.10 -4.30 -13.85
N SER A 348 30.06 -4.07 -14.74
CA SER A 348 30.84 -5.14 -15.36
C SER A 348 32.32 -4.95 -15.07
N PHE A 349 33.02 -6.06 -14.87
CA PHE A 349 34.46 -6.06 -14.66
C PHE A 349 35.16 -6.25 -16.00
N ILE A 350 36.23 -5.49 -16.23
CA ILE A 350 37.03 -5.61 -17.45
C ILE A 350 38.49 -5.86 -17.12
N ASP A 351 39.12 -6.64 -17.98
CA ASP A 351 40.53 -6.95 -17.91
C ASP A 351 41.38 -5.69 -18.23
N PRO A 352 42.40 -5.35 -17.42
CA PRO A 352 43.24 -4.17 -17.63
C PRO A 352 43.95 -4.17 -19.00
N ASP A 353 44.46 -5.32 -19.45
CA ASP A 353 45.20 -5.43 -20.71
C ASP A 353 44.27 -5.21 -21.91
N ARG A 354 43.01 -5.64 -21.77
CA ARG A 354 41.98 -5.42 -22.77
C ARG A 354 41.60 -3.94 -22.88
N LEU A 355 41.54 -3.24 -21.77
CA LEU A 355 41.26 -1.80 -21.74
C LEU A 355 42.46 -0.99 -22.28
N HIS A 356 43.69 -1.40 -21.98
CA HIS A 356 44.91 -0.77 -22.48
C HIS A 356 45.06 -0.88 -24.01
N LYS A 357 44.69 -2.02 -24.60
CA LYS A 357 44.64 -2.20 -26.08
C LYS A 357 43.56 -1.35 -26.76
N GLY A 358 42.62 -0.81 -25.99
CA GLY A 358 41.49 -0.02 -26.46
C GLY A 358 40.33 -0.87 -26.98
N ILE A 359 39.11 -0.46 -26.62
CA ILE A 359 37.88 -1.17 -26.98
C ILE A 359 36.96 -0.24 -27.77
N PRO A 360 36.48 -0.64 -28.96
CA PRO A 360 35.49 0.15 -29.68
C PRO A 360 34.23 0.38 -28.86
N ALA A 361 33.80 1.63 -28.72
CA ALA A 361 32.70 2.01 -27.83
C ALA A 361 31.40 1.25 -28.15
N PHE A 362 31.04 1.07 -29.42
CA PHE A 362 29.83 0.32 -29.81
C PHE A 362 29.87 -1.14 -29.33
N LYS A 363 31.07 -1.74 -29.26
CA LYS A 363 31.28 -3.12 -28.82
C LYS A 363 31.10 -3.18 -27.31
N LEU A 364 31.72 -2.27 -26.57
CA LEU A 364 31.60 -2.21 -25.11
C LEU A 364 30.15 -1.95 -24.67
N PHE A 365 29.46 -0.99 -25.28
CA PHE A 365 28.06 -0.68 -24.98
C PHE A 365 27.10 -1.87 -25.23
N SER A 366 27.40 -2.69 -26.24
CA SER A 366 26.61 -3.90 -26.50
C SER A 366 26.97 -5.06 -25.57
N GLU A 367 28.25 -5.24 -25.24
CA GLU A 367 28.72 -6.33 -24.37
C GLU A 367 28.19 -6.20 -22.95
N VAL A 368 28.03 -4.97 -22.47
CA VAL A 368 27.54 -4.69 -21.11
C VAL A 368 26.03 -4.49 -21.05
N SER A 369 25.31 -4.84 -22.11
CA SER A 369 23.85 -4.70 -22.21
C SER A 369 23.33 -3.27 -22.05
N ALA A 370 24.18 -2.24 -22.18
CA ALA A 370 23.74 -0.85 -22.27
C ALA A 370 22.96 -0.56 -23.57
N CYS A 371 23.12 -1.42 -24.59
CA CYS A 371 22.35 -1.45 -25.82
C CYS A 371 21.99 -2.89 -26.21
N ALA A 372 20.79 -3.11 -26.77
CA ALA A 372 20.26 -4.43 -27.10
C ALA A 372 21.06 -5.20 -28.17
N SER A 373 21.86 -4.50 -28.99
CA SER A 373 22.74 -5.12 -29.99
C SER A 373 23.85 -4.17 -30.43
N ARG A 374 24.90 -4.72 -31.07
CA ARG A 374 25.97 -3.93 -31.69
C ARG A 374 25.43 -2.93 -32.73
N GLY A 375 24.41 -3.33 -33.49
CA GLY A 375 23.75 -2.44 -34.46
C GLY A 375 22.99 -1.29 -33.80
N ALA A 376 22.35 -1.53 -32.66
CA ALA A 376 21.71 -0.47 -31.87
C ALA A 376 22.75 0.49 -31.26
N ALA A 377 23.87 -0.04 -30.75
CA ALA A 377 24.95 0.78 -30.20
C ALA A 377 25.59 1.70 -31.25
N ARG A 378 25.82 1.21 -32.48
CA ARG A 378 26.34 2.04 -33.58
C ARG A 378 25.40 3.19 -33.94
N ARG A 379 24.10 2.92 -34.11
CA ARG A 379 23.09 3.96 -34.40
C ARG A 379 23.04 5.01 -33.30
N LEU A 380 23.08 4.58 -32.04
CA LEU A 380 23.09 5.48 -30.89
C LEU A 380 24.32 6.41 -30.90
N LEU A 381 25.50 5.87 -31.20
CA LEU A 381 26.75 6.65 -31.26
C LEU A 381 26.76 7.63 -32.44
N GLN A 382 26.27 7.22 -33.62
CA GLN A 382 26.09 8.13 -34.77
C GLN A 382 25.17 9.31 -34.43
N GLN A 383 24.11 9.05 -33.67
CA GLN A 383 23.15 10.07 -33.24
C GLN A 383 23.66 10.90 -32.05
N GLY A 384 24.88 10.66 -31.57
CA GLY A 384 25.46 11.39 -30.44
C GLY A 384 24.89 11.02 -29.07
N GLY A 385 24.28 9.85 -28.97
CA GLY A 385 23.64 9.36 -27.74
C GLY A 385 24.58 8.58 -26.81
N GLY A 386 25.88 8.47 -27.08
CA GLY A 386 26.84 7.74 -26.23
C GLY A 386 27.80 8.66 -25.49
N TYR A 387 28.03 8.36 -24.22
CA TYR A 387 28.86 9.16 -23.31
C TYR A 387 29.77 8.27 -22.47
N VAL A 388 30.95 8.79 -22.13
CA VAL A 388 31.94 8.19 -21.23
C VAL A 388 32.32 9.25 -20.18
N ASN A 389 32.08 8.97 -18.90
CA ASN A 389 32.30 9.90 -17.79
C ASN A 389 31.71 11.29 -18.04
N GLU A 390 30.46 11.33 -18.51
CA GLU A 390 29.71 12.52 -18.96
C GLU A 390 30.26 13.26 -20.19
N ARG A 391 31.39 12.82 -20.76
CA ARG A 391 31.89 13.31 -22.04
C ARG A 391 31.18 12.59 -23.19
N ARG A 392 30.59 13.33 -24.11
CA ARG A 392 30.00 12.78 -25.34
C ARG A 392 31.09 12.15 -26.20
N LEU A 393 30.79 10.99 -26.79
CA LEU A 393 31.69 10.31 -27.74
C LEU A 393 31.53 10.87 -29.16
N ASP A 394 32.63 10.99 -29.89
CA ASP A 394 32.72 11.69 -31.17
C ASP A 394 32.34 10.83 -32.40
N GLY A 395 31.78 9.64 -32.19
CA GLY A 395 31.29 8.78 -33.28
C GLY A 395 31.50 7.29 -33.04
N ILE A 396 31.19 6.46 -34.05
CA ILE A 396 31.23 4.98 -33.97
C ILE A 396 32.63 4.45 -33.66
N ASP A 397 33.66 5.13 -34.18
CA ASP A 397 35.05 4.69 -34.09
C ASP A 397 35.74 5.13 -32.78
N SER A 398 34.96 5.71 -31.85
CA SER A 398 35.48 6.08 -30.54
C SER A 398 36.02 4.86 -29.80
N MET A 399 37.26 4.96 -29.33
CA MET A 399 37.93 3.93 -28.53
C MET A 399 37.87 4.31 -27.06
N ILE A 400 37.51 3.35 -26.22
CA ILE A 400 37.55 3.49 -24.76
C ILE A 400 38.84 2.83 -24.29
N THR A 401 39.66 3.59 -23.55
CA THR A 401 41.01 3.19 -23.15
C THR A 401 41.23 3.40 -21.65
N ASP A 402 42.41 3.04 -21.15
CA ASP A 402 42.85 3.32 -19.79
C ASP A 402 42.84 4.83 -19.44
N LYS A 403 43.01 5.71 -20.43
CA LYS A 403 42.90 7.17 -20.27
C LYS A 403 41.50 7.63 -19.84
N ASP A 404 40.47 6.82 -20.06
CA ASP A 404 39.12 7.10 -19.62
C ASP A 404 38.85 6.65 -18.17
N LEU A 405 39.82 6.04 -17.48
CA LEU A 405 39.64 5.67 -16.07
C LEU A 405 39.62 6.91 -15.16
N LYS A 406 38.58 7.00 -14.32
CA LYS A 406 38.53 7.93 -13.20
C LYS A 406 38.39 7.13 -11.91
N LYS A 407 39.36 7.24 -10.99
CA LYS A 407 39.35 6.52 -9.70
C LYS A 407 39.16 4.99 -9.82
N GLY A 408 39.65 4.37 -10.90
CA GLY A 408 39.60 2.92 -11.12
C GLY A 408 38.36 2.40 -11.86
N GLU A 409 37.51 3.30 -12.36
CA GLU A 409 36.24 2.97 -13.02
C GLU A 409 35.94 3.88 -14.22
N ILE A 410 35.00 3.43 -15.06
CA ILE A 410 34.48 4.17 -16.22
C ILE A 410 32.96 4.12 -16.18
N LEU A 411 32.32 5.27 -16.32
CA LEU A 411 30.86 5.38 -16.41
C LEU A 411 30.43 5.54 -17.87
N LEU A 412 29.68 4.56 -18.38
CA LEU A 412 29.06 4.61 -19.71
C LEU A 412 27.62 5.12 -19.58
N ARG A 413 27.20 5.99 -20.50
CA ARG A 413 25.79 6.41 -20.60
C ARG A 413 25.26 6.30 -22.02
N ALA A 414 24.14 5.59 -22.16
CA ALA A 414 23.42 5.36 -23.41
C ALA A 414 22.09 6.14 -23.45
N GLY A 415 22.08 7.26 -24.16
CA GLY A 415 20.96 8.20 -24.23
C GLY A 415 20.86 9.05 -22.97
N LYS A 416 19.63 9.40 -22.56
CA LYS A 416 19.40 10.31 -21.43
C LYS A 416 19.44 9.63 -20.05
N LYS A 417 19.16 8.32 -19.95
CA LYS A 417 18.86 7.68 -18.66
C LYS A 417 19.49 6.30 -18.40
N ARG A 418 20.17 5.68 -19.38
CA ARG A 418 20.77 4.34 -19.18
C ARG A 418 22.25 4.49 -18.85
N TYR A 419 22.65 4.03 -17.67
CA TYR A 419 24.03 4.07 -17.19
C TYR A 419 24.56 2.66 -17.00
N HIS A 420 25.86 2.47 -17.22
CA HIS A 420 26.58 1.23 -16.93
C HIS A 420 27.97 1.53 -16.42
N ARG A 421 28.40 0.87 -15.34
CA ARG A 421 29.72 1.08 -14.72
C ARG A 421 30.68 -0.02 -15.15
N ILE A 422 31.90 0.35 -15.50
CA ILE A 422 33.00 -0.57 -15.76
C ILE A 422 34.04 -0.42 -14.66
N VAL A 423 34.44 -1.54 -14.05
CA VAL A 423 35.50 -1.57 -13.03
C VAL A 423 36.65 -2.43 -13.54
N VAL A 424 37.89 -1.99 -13.33
CA VAL A 424 39.08 -2.76 -13.72
C VAL A 424 39.44 -3.73 -12.61
N ASN A 425 39.55 -5.02 -12.94
CA ASN A 425 39.96 -6.04 -11.96
C ASN A 425 41.43 -5.82 -11.58
N THR A 426 41.68 -5.25 -10.39
CA THR A 426 43.02 -5.26 -9.80
C THR A 426 43.19 -6.57 -9.05
N ILE A 427 43.91 -7.52 -9.63
CA ILE A 427 44.34 -8.71 -8.90
C ILE A 427 45.28 -8.24 -7.80
N SER A 428 44.81 -8.29 -6.55
CA SER A 428 45.64 -8.18 -5.36
C SER A 428 46.52 -9.42 -5.24
N ASN A 429 47.71 -9.36 -5.86
CA ASN A 429 48.75 -10.37 -5.70
C ASN A 429 49.32 -10.28 -4.27
N SER A 430 48.59 -10.87 -3.32
CA SER A 430 49.08 -11.18 -1.97
C SER A 430 49.20 -12.70 -1.85
N ARG A 431 50.26 -13.25 -2.43
CA ARG A 431 50.87 -14.53 -2.01
C ARG A 431 52.23 -14.73 -2.69
N GLN A 432 53.20 -15.12 -1.87
CA GLN A 432 54.56 -15.56 -2.18
C GLN A 432 55.63 -14.46 -2.37
N LYS A 433 56.11 -13.94 -1.23
CA LYS A 433 57.55 -13.91 -0.99
C LYS A 433 57.88 -14.95 0.08
N LYS A 434 58.84 -15.81 -0.25
CA LYS A 434 59.53 -16.75 0.64
C LYS A 434 60.13 -16.03 1.84
#